data_AF-A0A1N6IQ58-F1
#
_entry.id   AF-A0A1N6IQ58-F1
#
_cell.length_a   1.000
_cell.length_b   1.000
_cell.length_c   1.000
_cell.angle_alpha   90.00
_cell.angle_beta   90.00
_cell.angle_gamma   90.00
#
_symmetry.space_group_name_H-M   'P 1'
#
loop_
_entity.id
_entity.type
_entity.pdbx_description
1 polymer ?
#
loop_
_entity_poly.entity_id
_entity_poly.type
_entity_poly.pdbx_seq_one_letter_code
_entity_poly.pdbx_strand_id
1 'polypeptide(L)'
;MHGNGAGMPDTNLIEWIRHKYLAIVTDLDERGRRRWAAAEARSLGRGGVTAVAVATGISDRTVRNGIRELDDPEALSFGRQRKPGGGRRSREDSQPELTRALEALVEPVTRGDPMSPLRWTCKSTRVLERELTAQGFQIGSTKVGELLKSRGYSLQSNRKTLEGTQHPDRNAQFEQIARRVKAQQRRGEPAISIDTKKKETLGNLKNSGKTYRRKGQPVQVKTHDFPDKSLGKAVPYGVYDLKHNEAGVSIGISHDTAEFATAAIRRWWRRLGSRRYRSPRRLLITADSGGSNSPRTRLWLTELQRLADELQMILEVCHFPPGTSKWNKIEHRLFCHITRNWQGIPLETLEIVVSLIGSTTTQEGLEVHAWLDSEAYEKGRKVSDQELSEVHIKRNKFHGEWNYEVHPRPKPSIR
;
A
#
# COMPACT_ATOMS: atom_id res chain seq x y z
N MET A 1 63.11 -29.10 56.72
CA MET A 1 64.11 -29.61 55.75
C MET A 1 63.43 -30.75 54.99
N HIS A 2 63.14 -30.79 53.70
CA HIS A 2 63.27 -30.02 52.44
C HIS A 2 62.09 -30.56 51.59
N GLY A 3 61.40 -29.90 50.66
CA GLY A 3 61.46 -28.60 50.03
C GLY A 3 60.22 -28.48 49.14
N ASN A 4 59.75 -27.25 48.98
CA ASN A 4 58.63 -26.84 48.14
C ASN A 4 59.04 -26.98 46.66
N GLY A 5 58.19 -27.55 45.81
CA GLY A 5 58.50 -27.70 44.39
C GLY A 5 57.30 -28.16 43.56
N ALA A 6 56.41 -27.22 43.24
CA ALA A 6 55.53 -27.40 42.08
C ALA A 6 56.45 -27.49 40.85
N GLY A 7 56.71 -28.71 40.37
CA GLY A 7 57.55 -28.94 39.20
C GLY A 7 57.00 -28.15 38.01
N MET A 8 57.81 -27.23 37.49
CA MET A 8 57.50 -26.56 36.23
C MET A 8 57.22 -27.63 35.16
N PRO A 9 56.19 -27.46 34.31
CA PRO A 9 55.99 -28.35 33.19
C PRO A 9 57.25 -28.37 32.32
N ASP A 10 57.62 -29.55 31.82
CA ASP A 10 58.76 -29.74 30.91
C ASP A 10 58.76 -28.66 29.82
N THR A 11 59.85 -27.92 29.69
CA THR A 11 59.97 -26.78 28.76
C THR A 11 59.67 -27.20 27.33
N ASN A 12 60.01 -28.44 26.95
CA ASN A 12 59.71 -28.97 25.62
C ASN A 12 58.20 -29.17 25.39
N LEU A 13 57.47 -29.56 26.44
CA LEU A 13 56.02 -29.71 26.38
C LEU A 13 55.31 -28.36 26.17
N ILE A 14 55.77 -27.31 26.85
CA ILE A 14 55.21 -25.96 26.73
C ILE A 14 55.41 -25.43 25.31
N GLU A 15 56.61 -25.59 24.73
CA GLU A 15 56.90 -25.16 23.36
C GLU A 15 56.06 -25.93 22.33
N TRP A 16 55.87 -27.24 22.52
CA TRP A 16 55.05 -28.05 21.61
C TRP A 16 53.59 -27.60 21.60
N ILE A 17 53.00 -27.36 22.78
CA ILE A 17 51.63 -26.84 22.91
C ILE A 17 51.53 -25.45 22.24
N ARG A 18 52.54 -24.60 22.45
CA ARG A 18 52.57 -23.25 21.85
C ARG A 18 52.59 -23.32 20.33
N HIS A 19 53.42 -24.17 19.74
CA HIS A 19 53.48 -24.36 18.30
C HIS A 19 52.14 -24.82 17.71
N LYS A 20 51.47 -25.79 18.34
CA LYS A 20 50.14 -26.23 17.91
C LYS A 20 49.11 -25.12 17.99
N TYR A 21 49.12 -24.35 19.08
CA TYR A 21 48.15 -23.27 19.28
C TYR A 21 48.33 -22.15 18.25
N LEU A 22 49.56 -21.69 18.03
CA LEU A 22 49.87 -20.63 17.08
C LEU A 22 49.50 -21.02 15.64
N ALA A 23 49.57 -22.30 15.28
CA ALA A 23 49.21 -22.79 13.96
C ALA A 23 47.72 -22.64 13.61
N ILE A 24 46.83 -22.54 14.61
CA ILE A 24 45.37 -22.56 14.40
C ILE A 24 44.62 -21.39 15.05
N VAL A 25 45.26 -20.60 15.92
CA VAL A 25 44.58 -19.59 16.75
C VAL A 25 43.86 -18.50 15.93
N THR A 26 44.32 -18.22 14.72
CA THR A 26 43.70 -17.27 13.79
C THR A 26 42.34 -17.74 13.28
N ASP A 27 42.14 -19.05 13.20
CA ASP A 27 40.92 -19.68 12.70
C ASP A 27 39.93 -20.02 13.81
N LEU A 28 40.34 -19.85 15.08
CA LEU A 28 39.53 -20.15 16.26
C LEU A 28 38.84 -18.90 16.82
N ASP A 29 37.53 -18.96 16.93
CA ASP A 29 36.73 -17.99 17.69
C ASP A 29 36.92 -18.15 19.22
N GLU A 30 36.31 -17.27 20.03
CA GLU A 30 36.46 -17.29 21.50
C GLU A 30 36.08 -18.66 22.10
N ARG A 31 35.08 -19.34 21.54
CA ARG A 31 34.66 -20.66 22.00
C ARG A 31 35.63 -21.75 21.54
N GLY A 32 36.09 -21.68 20.29
CA GLY A 32 37.08 -22.59 19.71
C GLY A 32 38.38 -22.60 20.50
N ARG A 33 38.91 -21.42 20.85
CA ARG A 33 40.13 -21.28 21.68
C ARG A 33 39.96 -21.94 23.05
N ARG A 34 38.80 -21.73 23.70
CA ARG A 34 38.49 -22.32 25.01
C ARG A 34 38.35 -23.84 24.95
N ARG A 35 37.68 -24.38 23.93
CA ARG A 35 37.52 -25.83 23.75
C ARG A 35 38.81 -26.53 23.37
N TRP A 36 39.63 -25.91 22.52
CA TRP A 36 40.94 -26.43 22.16
C TRP A 36 41.87 -26.49 23.37
N ALA A 37 41.97 -25.40 24.13
CA ALA A 37 42.78 -25.35 25.34
C ALA A 37 42.31 -26.37 26.40
N ALA A 38 41.00 -26.57 26.51
CA ALA A 38 40.44 -27.58 27.40
C ALA A 38 40.74 -29.02 26.97
N ALA A 39 40.68 -29.31 25.68
CA ALA A 39 41.00 -30.63 25.14
C ALA A 39 42.49 -30.97 25.36
N GLU A 40 43.39 -30.02 25.11
CA GLU A 40 44.83 -30.20 25.33
C GLU A 40 45.16 -30.30 26.82
N ALA A 41 44.50 -29.52 27.68
CA ALA A 41 44.69 -29.63 29.13
C ALA A 41 44.19 -30.98 29.68
N ARG A 42 43.11 -31.54 29.10
CA ARG A 42 42.55 -32.83 29.49
C ARG A 42 43.46 -33.99 29.10
N SER A 43 44.06 -33.95 27.90
CA SER A 43 44.94 -35.02 27.42
C SER A 43 46.24 -35.13 28.23
N LEU A 44 46.73 -34.02 28.80
CA LEU A 44 47.96 -33.97 29.60
C LEU A 44 47.78 -34.35 31.07
N GLY A 45 46.54 -34.46 31.57
CA GLY A 45 46.25 -34.84 32.95
C GLY A 45 46.80 -33.85 34.00
N ARG A 46 47.54 -34.35 34.99
CA ARG A 46 47.99 -33.54 36.13
C ARG A 46 49.01 -32.49 35.68
N GLY A 47 48.68 -31.21 35.87
CA GLY A 47 49.50 -30.07 35.43
C GLY A 47 49.17 -29.54 34.03
N GLY A 48 48.28 -30.22 33.28
CA GLY A 48 47.89 -29.82 31.92
C GLY A 48 47.28 -28.42 31.83
N VAL A 49 46.46 -28.01 32.81
CA VAL A 49 45.89 -26.66 32.86
C VAL A 49 46.97 -25.59 32.91
N THR A 50 47.97 -25.77 33.78
CA THR A 50 49.08 -24.83 33.95
C THR A 50 49.98 -24.82 32.72
N ALA A 51 50.29 -25.98 32.15
CA ALA A 51 51.09 -26.09 30.93
C ALA A 51 50.43 -25.37 29.75
N VAL A 52 49.13 -25.58 29.54
CA VAL A 52 48.36 -24.92 28.47
C VAL A 52 48.23 -23.42 28.71
N ALA A 53 47.99 -22.98 29.95
CA ALA A 53 47.91 -21.56 30.27
C ALA A 53 49.22 -20.82 29.98
N VAL A 54 50.36 -21.41 30.35
CA VAL A 54 51.70 -20.86 30.08
C VAL A 54 52.02 -20.88 28.57
N ALA A 55 51.64 -21.94 27.86
CA ALA A 55 51.90 -22.05 26.42
C ALA A 55 51.06 -21.07 25.58
N THR A 56 49.80 -20.86 25.95
CA THR A 56 48.80 -20.14 25.13
C THR A 56 48.52 -18.71 25.59
N GLY A 57 48.87 -18.35 26.83
CA GLY A 57 48.47 -17.10 27.47
C GLY A 57 46.99 -17.04 27.88
N ILE A 58 46.23 -18.12 27.70
CA ILE A 58 44.85 -18.23 28.17
C ILE A 58 44.85 -18.40 29.68
N SER A 59 43.98 -17.67 30.39
CA SER A 59 43.91 -17.79 31.85
C SER A 59 43.53 -19.22 32.28
N ASP A 60 44.15 -19.70 33.36
CA ASP A 60 43.81 -20.95 34.06
C ASP A 60 42.30 -21.14 34.24
N ARG A 61 41.60 -20.06 34.62
CA ARG A 61 40.15 -20.04 34.83
C ARG A 61 39.40 -20.33 33.53
N THR A 62 39.86 -19.77 32.43
CA THR A 62 39.29 -19.96 31.09
C THR A 62 39.48 -21.40 30.60
N VAL A 63 40.65 -21.99 30.83
CA VAL A 63 40.92 -23.41 30.51
C VAL A 63 40.02 -24.34 31.32
N ARG A 64 39.90 -24.12 32.64
CA ARG A 64 38.99 -24.90 33.50
C ARG A 64 37.51 -24.75 33.11
N ASN A 65 37.09 -23.55 32.71
CA ASN A 65 35.74 -23.33 32.18
C ASN A 65 35.51 -24.11 30.88
N GLY A 66 36.50 -24.16 29.98
CA GLY A 66 36.41 -24.97 28.78
C GLY A 66 36.31 -26.47 29.07
N ILE A 67 37.01 -26.98 30.10
CA ILE A 67 36.90 -28.39 30.53
C ILE A 67 35.47 -28.69 30.97
N ARG A 68 34.88 -27.81 31.81
CA ARG A 68 33.47 -27.94 32.21
C ARG A 68 32.51 -27.89 31.02
N GLU A 69 32.80 -27.07 30.01
CA GLU A 69 32.00 -27.01 28.77
C GLU A 69 32.13 -28.28 27.90
N LEU A 70 33.24 -29.03 27.99
CA LEU A 70 33.39 -30.32 27.31
C LEU A 70 32.57 -31.43 27.98
N ASP A 71 32.38 -31.34 29.30
CA ASP A 71 31.61 -32.30 30.09
C ASP A 71 30.13 -31.93 30.22
N ASP A 72 29.70 -30.76 29.71
CA ASP A 72 28.32 -30.27 29.77
C ASP A 72 27.47 -30.88 28.63
N PRO A 73 26.50 -31.76 28.93
CA PRO A 73 25.60 -32.34 27.91
C PRO A 73 24.63 -31.31 27.31
N GLU A 74 24.45 -30.14 27.92
CA GLU A 74 23.67 -29.02 27.38
C GLU A 74 24.55 -27.92 26.73
N ALA A 75 25.68 -28.33 26.15
CA ALA A 75 26.60 -27.41 25.50
C ALA A 75 25.89 -26.53 24.43
N LEU A 76 26.24 -25.24 24.42
CA LEU A 76 25.69 -24.23 23.50
C LEU A 76 25.60 -24.74 22.04
N SER A 77 24.51 -24.44 21.35
CA SER A 77 24.33 -24.81 19.93
C SER A 77 25.49 -24.32 19.05
N PHE A 78 25.73 -25.02 17.93
CA PHE A 78 26.74 -24.63 16.93
C PHE A 78 26.50 -23.16 16.51
N GLY A 79 27.55 -22.34 16.49
CA GLY A 79 27.46 -20.91 16.14
C GLY A 79 27.23 -19.92 17.29
N ARG A 80 27.02 -20.36 18.55
CA ARG A 80 26.90 -19.45 19.71
C ARG A 80 28.16 -19.49 20.59
N GLN A 81 28.74 -18.31 20.83
CA GLN A 81 30.01 -18.17 21.59
C GLN A 81 29.82 -18.01 23.10
N ARG A 82 28.68 -17.46 23.57
CA ARG A 82 28.41 -17.15 24.99
C ARG A 82 26.97 -17.54 25.41
N LYS A 83 26.77 -17.84 26.71
CA LYS A 83 25.44 -18.03 27.32
C LYS A 83 24.64 -16.71 27.33
N PRO A 84 23.30 -16.73 27.21
CA PRO A 84 22.47 -15.53 27.31
C PRO A 84 22.61 -14.86 28.68
N GLY A 85 22.60 -13.52 28.73
CA GLY A 85 22.63 -12.77 29.99
C GLY A 85 23.58 -11.56 30.02
N GLY A 86 24.46 -11.39 29.03
CA GLY A 86 25.42 -10.27 28.96
C GLY A 86 24.90 -9.02 28.24
N GLY A 87 23.62 -8.68 28.36
CA GLY A 87 23.00 -7.55 27.67
C GLY A 87 22.60 -6.41 28.63
N ARG A 88 22.50 -5.18 28.11
CA ARG A 88 21.92 -4.05 28.84
C ARG A 88 20.49 -4.40 29.26
N ARG A 89 20.13 -4.16 30.53
CA ARG A 89 18.75 -4.33 31.03
C ARG A 89 17.77 -3.55 30.15
N SER A 90 16.57 -4.10 29.95
CA SER A 90 15.58 -3.48 29.07
C SER A 90 15.17 -2.11 29.62
N ARG A 91 14.79 -1.18 28.73
CA ARG A 91 14.41 0.18 29.16
C ARG A 91 13.18 0.18 30.06
N GLU A 92 12.30 -0.80 29.85
CA GLU A 92 11.14 -1.19 30.64
C GLU A 92 11.53 -1.55 32.08
N ASP A 93 12.59 -2.34 32.26
CA ASP A 93 13.09 -2.74 33.58
C ASP A 93 13.78 -1.58 34.31
N SER A 94 14.41 -0.67 33.56
CA SER A 94 15.08 0.50 34.11
C SER A 94 14.13 1.67 34.42
N GLN A 95 12.93 1.68 33.83
CA GLN A 95 11.94 2.75 33.94
C GLN A 95 10.54 2.14 34.08
N PRO A 96 10.14 1.69 35.29
CA PRO A 96 8.91 0.92 35.50
C PRO A 96 7.63 1.63 35.02
N GLU A 97 7.58 2.96 35.14
CA GLU A 97 6.42 3.78 34.76
C GLU A 97 6.34 4.09 33.25
N LEU A 98 7.37 3.75 32.47
CA LEU A 98 7.46 4.08 31.04
C LEU A 98 6.29 3.50 30.23
N THR A 99 5.91 2.27 30.57
CA THR A 99 4.84 1.58 29.86
C THR A 99 3.49 2.22 30.13
N ARG A 100 3.23 2.56 31.40
CA ARG A 100 2.00 3.22 31.83
C ARG A 100 1.89 4.63 31.24
N ALA A 101 3.00 5.37 31.20
CA ALA A 101 3.05 6.68 30.58
C ALA A 101 2.80 6.62 29.06
N LEU A 102 3.36 5.61 28.38
CA LEU A 102 3.09 5.40 26.96
C LEU A 102 1.60 5.07 26.71
N GLU A 103 1.00 4.20 27.52
CA GLU A 103 -0.43 3.87 27.43
C GLU A 103 -1.31 5.09 27.68
N ALA A 104 -1.00 5.93 28.67
CA ALA A 104 -1.73 7.16 28.96
C ALA A 104 -1.64 8.22 27.83
N LEU A 105 -0.59 8.16 27.00
CA LEU A 105 -0.46 9.02 25.81
C LEU A 105 -1.19 8.47 24.58
N VAL A 106 -1.53 7.18 24.60
CA VAL A 106 -2.19 6.45 23.51
C VAL A 106 -3.69 6.27 23.80
N GLU A 107 -4.11 6.28 25.07
CA GLU A 107 -5.50 6.22 25.50
C GLU A 107 -6.04 7.61 25.90
N PRO A 108 -7.25 8.02 25.48
CA PRO A 108 -7.85 9.28 25.93
C PRO A 108 -8.21 9.23 27.41
N VAL A 109 -7.76 10.22 28.19
CA VAL A 109 -8.13 10.43 29.60
C VAL A 109 -9.52 11.05 29.69
N THR A 110 -10.57 10.27 29.42
CA THR A 110 -11.94 10.64 29.83
C THR A 110 -12.71 9.40 30.28
N ARG A 111 -13.05 9.41 31.58
CA ARG A 111 -13.78 8.37 32.31
C ARG A 111 -15.23 8.25 31.84
N GLY A 112 -15.70 7.01 31.68
CA GLY A 112 -17.08 6.63 31.99
C GLY A 112 -17.99 6.22 30.82
N ASP A 113 -17.68 5.13 30.11
CA ASP A 113 -18.69 4.27 29.47
C ASP A 113 -18.07 2.91 29.06
N PRO A 114 -18.59 1.74 29.47
CA PRO A 114 -18.14 0.43 29.01
C PRO A 114 -18.41 0.13 27.53
N MET A 115 -19.16 0.98 26.81
CA MET A 115 -19.65 0.72 25.44
C MET A 115 -19.31 1.83 24.43
N SER A 116 -18.03 2.18 24.24
CA SER A 116 -17.63 3.17 23.22
C SER A 116 -16.49 2.67 22.29
N PRO A 117 -16.77 2.30 21.03
CA PRO A 117 -15.81 1.68 20.10
C PRO A 117 -15.11 2.66 19.15
N LEU A 118 -14.60 3.79 19.63
CA LEU A 118 -13.78 4.70 18.82
C LEU A 118 -12.67 5.33 19.68
N ARG A 119 -11.46 4.76 19.64
CA ARG A 119 -10.28 5.29 20.34
C ARG A 119 -9.06 5.23 19.43
N TRP A 120 -8.59 6.36 18.91
CA TRP A 120 -7.32 6.42 18.18
C TRP A 120 -6.57 7.73 18.46
N THR A 121 -5.27 7.63 18.70
CA THR A 121 -4.37 8.79 18.76
C THR A 121 -3.67 8.96 17.41
N CYS A 122 -3.71 10.16 16.84
CA CYS A 122 -3.02 10.51 15.58
C CYS A 122 -1.52 10.84 15.78
N LYS A 123 -0.88 10.35 16.85
CA LYS A 123 0.48 10.74 17.23
C LYS A 123 1.52 9.79 16.64
N SER A 124 2.51 10.35 15.93
CA SER A 124 3.65 9.55 15.44
C SER A 124 4.56 9.08 16.59
N THR A 125 5.35 8.04 16.37
CA THR A 125 6.31 7.54 17.38
C THR A 125 7.32 8.59 17.84
N ARG A 126 7.64 9.59 17.01
CA ARG A 126 8.49 10.74 17.38
C ARG A 126 7.78 11.76 18.27
N VAL A 127 6.47 11.91 18.11
CA VAL A 127 5.66 12.77 18.98
C VAL A 127 5.54 12.12 20.36
N LEU A 128 5.27 10.81 20.39
CA LEU A 128 5.24 10.02 21.63
C LEU A 128 6.59 10.02 22.34
N GLU A 129 7.71 9.86 21.61
CA GLU A 129 9.06 10.01 22.16
C GLU A 129 9.25 11.37 22.84
N ARG A 130 8.89 12.47 22.16
CA ARG A 130 9.06 13.82 22.72
C ARG A 130 8.23 14.05 23.97
N GLU A 131 6.99 13.55 23.99
CA GLU A 131 6.10 13.70 25.15
C GLU A 131 6.56 12.82 26.32
N LEU A 132 7.03 11.60 26.07
CA LEU A 132 7.64 10.74 27.09
C LEU A 132 8.95 11.35 27.62
N THR A 133 9.75 11.95 26.74
CA THR A 133 10.98 12.66 27.15
C THR A 133 10.64 13.87 28.00
N ALA A 134 9.57 14.61 27.67
CA ALA A 134 9.09 15.74 28.48
C ALA A 134 8.56 15.29 29.86
N GLN A 135 8.11 14.05 30.00
CA GLN A 135 7.73 13.43 31.28
C GLN A 135 8.93 12.82 32.03
N GLY A 136 10.15 12.98 31.53
CA GLY A 136 11.38 12.51 32.17
C GLY A 136 11.87 11.13 31.73
N PHE A 137 11.21 10.48 30.76
CA PHE A 137 11.61 9.16 30.28
C PHE A 137 12.71 9.23 29.21
N GLN A 138 13.74 8.39 29.36
CA GLN A 138 14.78 8.19 28.36
C GLN A 138 14.41 7.06 27.40
N ILE A 139 13.77 7.42 26.29
CA ILE A 139 13.35 6.47 25.26
C ILE A 139 13.52 7.08 23.85
N GLY A 140 13.93 6.29 22.87
CA GLY A 140 13.97 6.70 21.46
C GLY A 140 12.74 6.22 20.67
N SER A 141 12.37 6.90 19.59
CA SER A 141 11.19 6.55 18.77
C SER A 141 11.16 5.12 18.23
N THR A 142 12.32 4.49 17.99
CA THR A 142 12.41 3.07 17.61
C THR A 142 11.88 2.18 18.73
N LYS A 143 12.31 2.42 19.97
CA LYS A 143 11.89 1.66 21.14
C LYS A 143 10.41 1.92 21.48
N VAL A 144 9.92 3.14 21.26
CA VAL A 144 8.48 3.45 21.33
C VAL A 144 7.69 2.57 20.34
N GLY A 145 8.16 2.43 19.11
CA GLY A 145 7.52 1.58 18.10
C GLY A 145 7.53 0.09 18.46
N GLU A 146 8.61 -0.41 19.06
CA GLU A 146 8.71 -1.78 19.58
C GLU A 146 7.75 -2.03 20.74
N LEU A 147 7.68 -1.08 21.69
CA LEU A 147 6.75 -1.16 22.84
C LEU A 147 5.30 -1.19 22.38
N LEU A 148 4.93 -0.32 21.45
CA LEU A 148 3.61 -0.33 20.82
C LEU A 148 3.29 -1.69 20.18
N LYS A 149 4.22 -2.24 19.39
CA LYS A 149 4.03 -3.58 18.77
C LYS A 149 3.88 -4.69 19.80
N SER A 150 4.71 -4.69 20.84
CA SER A 150 4.67 -5.70 21.91
C SER A 150 3.34 -5.71 22.68
N ARG A 151 2.64 -4.58 22.69
CA ARG A 151 1.33 -4.37 23.31
C ARG A 151 0.15 -4.51 22.34
N GLY A 152 0.40 -5.05 21.14
CA GLY A 152 -0.64 -5.31 20.15
C GLY A 152 -1.05 -4.10 19.31
N TYR A 153 -0.40 -2.94 19.48
CA TYR A 153 -0.63 -1.79 18.62
C TYR A 153 0.07 -2.01 17.28
N SER A 154 -0.66 -1.74 16.20
CA SER A 154 -0.14 -1.80 14.83
C SER A 154 -0.57 -0.57 14.06
N LEU A 155 0.20 -0.22 13.03
CA LEU A 155 -0.18 0.85 12.12
C LEU A 155 -1.38 0.38 11.30
N GLN A 156 -2.57 0.83 11.69
CA GLN A 156 -3.80 0.56 10.99
C GLN A 156 -4.14 1.76 10.10
N SER A 157 -4.33 1.54 8.81
CA SER A 157 -4.95 2.55 7.94
C SER A 157 -6.44 2.58 8.20
N ASN A 158 -7.07 3.76 8.19
CA ASN A 158 -8.53 3.88 8.25
C ASN A 158 -9.17 3.01 7.17
N ARG A 159 -9.84 1.93 7.59
CA ARG A 159 -10.61 1.08 6.69
C ARG A 159 -12.01 1.69 6.59
N LYS A 160 -12.44 2.04 5.39
CA LYS A 160 -13.85 2.43 5.14
C LYS A 160 -14.72 1.17 5.26
N THR A 161 -15.05 0.78 6.49
CA THR A 161 -15.94 -0.38 6.78
C THR A 161 -17.37 0.02 7.07
N LEU A 162 -17.65 1.32 7.23
CA LEU A 162 -19.00 1.89 7.35
C LEU A 162 -19.60 2.19 5.96
N GLU A 163 -19.44 1.29 4.99
CA GLU A 163 -20.30 1.28 3.80
C GLU A 163 -21.59 0.56 4.22
N GLY A 164 -22.74 1.19 3.94
CA GLY A 164 -24.07 0.80 4.45
C GLY A 164 -24.40 -0.69 4.30
N THR A 165 -25.36 -1.12 5.12
CA THR A 165 -25.99 -2.46 5.18
C THR A 165 -25.78 -3.27 3.90
N GLN A 166 -25.14 -4.44 4.02
CA GLN A 166 -24.96 -5.39 2.91
C GLN A 166 -26.29 -5.52 2.16
N HIS A 167 -26.38 -4.95 0.95
CA HIS A 167 -27.55 -5.15 0.11
C HIS A 167 -27.68 -6.66 -0.13
N PRO A 168 -28.84 -7.28 0.13
CA PRO A 168 -29.00 -8.73 0.05
C PRO A 168 -28.58 -9.27 -1.32
N ASP A 169 -28.88 -8.53 -2.38
CA ASP A 169 -28.56 -8.91 -3.77
C ASP A 169 -27.18 -8.45 -4.27
N ARG A 170 -26.29 -7.96 -3.40
CA ARG A 170 -24.96 -7.45 -3.83
C ARG A 170 -24.19 -8.48 -4.65
N ASN A 171 -24.14 -9.73 -4.18
CA ASN A 171 -23.43 -10.80 -4.88
C ASN A 171 -24.10 -11.13 -6.21
N ALA A 172 -25.43 -11.23 -6.23
CA ALA A 172 -26.19 -11.49 -7.45
C ALA A 172 -25.98 -10.38 -8.51
N GLN A 173 -25.85 -9.12 -8.09
CA GLN A 173 -25.51 -8.02 -9.00
C GLN A 173 -24.09 -8.12 -9.54
N PHE A 174 -23.10 -8.51 -8.73
CA PHE A 174 -21.74 -8.76 -9.24
C PHE A 174 -21.70 -9.92 -10.23
N GLU A 175 -22.45 -11.00 -9.96
CA GLU A 175 -22.56 -12.14 -10.88
C GLU A 175 -23.26 -11.75 -12.19
N GLN A 176 -24.30 -10.92 -12.13
CA GLN A 176 -24.96 -10.35 -13.31
C GLN A 176 -23.96 -9.57 -14.16
N ILE A 177 -23.21 -8.62 -13.56
CA ILE A 177 -22.19 -7.83 -14.25
C ILE A 177 -21.14 -8.75 -14.89
N ALA A 178 -20.61 -9.71 -14.14
CA ALA A 178 -19.63 -10.67 -14.66
C ALA A 178 -20.17 -11.50 -15.83
N ARG A 179 -21.45 -11.93 -15.77
CA ARG A 179 -22.12 -12.64 -16.87
C ARG A 179 -22.24 -11.77 -18.11
N ARG A 180 -22.61 -10.49 -17.97
CA ARG A 180 -22.72 -9.55 -19.09
C ARG A 180 -21.36 -9.25 -19.73
N VAL A 181 -20.33 -8.98 -18.92
CA VAL A 181 -18.96 -8.78 -19.43
C VAL A 181 -18.48 -9.99 -20.23
N LYS A 182 -18.66 -11.21 -19.69
CA LYS A 182 -18.30 -12.45 -20.40
C LYS A 182 -19.09 -12.62 -21.71
N ALA A 183 -20.37 -12.26 -21.75
CA ALA A 183 -21.18 -12.35 -22.95
C ALA A 183 -20.70 -11.41 -24.06
N GLN A 184 -20.32 -10.17 -23.72
CA GLN A 184 -19.80 -9.18 -24.67
C GLN A 184 -18.43 -9.60 -25.20
N GLN A 185 -17.55 -10.09 -24.31
CA GLN A 185 -16.26 -10.63 -24.71
C GLN A 185 -16.39 -11.77 -25.72
N ARG A 186 -17.32 -12.72 -25.49
CA ARG A 186 -17.60 -13.83 -26.42
C ARG A 186 -18.12 -13.35 -27.78
N ARG A 187 -18.86 -12.25 -27.82
CA ARG A 187 -19.39 -11.63 -29.06
C ARG A 187 -18.37 -10.72 -29.75
N GLY A 188 -17.22 -10.48 -29.14
CA GLY A 188 -16.26 -9.49 -29.63
C GLY A 188 -16.78 -8.06 -29.52
N GLU A 189 -17.77 -7.80 -28.65
CA GLU A 189 -18.33 -6.47 -28.40
C GLU A 189 -17.59 -5.75 -27.25
N PRO A 190 -17.56 -4.41 -27.25
CA PRO A 190 -16.89 -3.65 -26.21
C PRO A 190 -17.61 -3.73 -24.86
N ALA A 191 -16.80 -3.90 -23.80
CA ALA A 191 -17.22 -3.76 -22.41
C ALA A 191 -16.24 -2.83 -21.69
N ILE A 192 -16.75 -1.72 -21.17
CA ILE A 192 -15.96 -0.69 -20.50
C ILE A 192 -16.38 -0.51 -19.05
N SER A 193 -15.41 -0.18 -18.21
CA SER A 193 -15.61 0.24 -16.83
C SER A 193 -15.28 1.73 -16.75
N ILE A 194 -16.23 2.51 -16.21
CA ILE A 194 -16.12 3.97 -16.15
C ILE A 194 -16.22 4.45 -14.70
N ASP A 195 -15.51 5.52 -14.39
CA ASP A 195 -15.62 6.25 -13.14
C ASP A 195 -14.91 7.61 -13.21
N THR A 196 -15.26 8.53 -12.30
CA THR A 196 -14.53 9.78 -12.12
C THR A 196 -13.52 9.63 -10.98
N LYS A 197 -12.25 9.89 -11.27
CA LYS A 197 -11.25 10.01 -10.21
C LYS A 197 -11.54 11.25 -9.37
N LYS A 198 -11.18 11.19 -8.08
CA LYS A 198 -11.18 12.36 -7.19
C LYS A 198 -10.55 13.57 -7.90
N LYS A 199 -11.24 14.71 -7.81
CA LYS A 199 -10.77 15.99 -8.36
C LYS A 199 -9.48 16.40 -7.69
N GLU A 200 -8.47 16.73 -8.48
CA GLU A 200 -7.20 17.23 -7.99
C GLU A 200 -7.11 18.74 -8.15
N THR A 201 -6.62 19.38 -7.10
CA THR A 201 -6.34 20.82 -7.12
C THR A 201 -4.99 21.04 -7.78
N LEU A 202 -4.95 21.90 -8.78
CA LEU A 202 -3.70 22.24 -9.45
C LEU A 202 -2.89 23.23 -8.61
N GLY A 203 -1.57 23.06 -8.67
CA GLY A 203 -0.59 23.91 -8.00
C GLY A 203 0.56 23.13 -7.39
N ASN A 204 1.54 23.89 -6.90
CA ASN A 204 2.71 23.35 -6.21
C ASN A 204 2.35 22.91 -4.77
N LEU A 205 1.46 21.93 -4.66
CA LEU A 205 0.90 21.39 -3.41
C LEU A 205 1.57 20.07 -3.02
N LYS A 206 1.49 19.75 -1.73
CA LYS A 206 2.10 18.52 -1.21
C LYS A 206 1.26 17.30 -1.59
N ASN A 207 1.75 16.53 -2.56
CA ASN A 207 1.23 15.19 -2.83
C ASN A 207 1.90 14.14 -1.94
N SER A 208 1.07 13.26 -1.36
CA SER A 208 1.55 12.15 -0.54
C SER A 208 2.39 11.18 -1.37
N GLY A 209 3.60 10.88 -0.91
CA GLY A 209 4.52 9.99 -1.61
C GLY A 209 5.96 10.44 -1.42
N LYS A 210 6.91 9.63 -1.90
CA LYS A 210 8.33 9.98 -1.94
C LYS A 210 8.90 9.58 -3.29
N THR A 211 9.62 10.49 -3.92
CA THR A 211 10.38 10.24 -5.14
C THR A 211 11.88 10.28 -4.84
N TYR A 212 12.66 9.47 -5.54
CA TYR A 212 14.11 9.51 -5.43
C TYR A 212 14.65 10.80 -6.04
N ARG A 213 15.41 11.56 -5.26
CA ARG A 213 16.11 12.78 -5.68
C ARG A 213 17.50 12.84 -5.06
N ARG A 214 18.37 13.67 -5.66
CA ARG A 214 19.70 13.93 -5.10
C ARG A 214 19.56 14.44 -3.66
N LYS A 215 20.41 13.92 -2.77
CA LYS A 215 20.41 14.25 -1.35
C LYS A 215 20.51 15.77 -1.17
N GLY A 216 19.61 16.36 -0.37
CA GLY A 216 19.57 17.80 -0.10
C GLY A 216 18.79 18.63 -1.13
N GLN A 217 18.17 18.02 -2.14
CA GLN A 217 17.39 18.73 -3.18
C GLN A 217 15.92 18.27 -3.22
N PRO A 218 15.14 18.43 -2.13
CA PRO A 218 13.70 18.14 -2.17
C PRO A 218 12.97 19.14 -3.08
N VAL A 219 11.86 18.72 -3.68
CA VAL A 219 10.93 19.68 -4.31
C VAL A 219 10.31 20.51 -3.19
N GLN A 220 10.47 21.82 -3.27
CA GLN A 220 9.80 22.74 -2.37
C GLN A 220 8.35 22.90 -2.84
N VAL A 221 7.41 22.54 -1.98
CA VAL A 221 5.97 22.70 -2.18
C VAL A 221 5.44 23.76 -1.22
N LYS A 222 4.32 24.41 -1.55
CA LYS A 222 3.71 25.43 -0.69
C LYS A 222 3.33 24.83 0.67
N THR A 223 3.59 25.57 1.75
CA THR A 223 3.29 25.15 3.15
C THR A 223 1.79 25.08 3.44
N HIS A 224 0.97 25.81 2.67
CA HIS A 224 -0.47 25.84 2.81
C HIS A 224 -1.16 25.24 1.57
N ASP A 225 -1.99 24.22 1.79
CA ASP A 225 -2.76 23.53 0.75
C ASP A 225 -4.02 24.32 0.31
N PHE A 226 -3.88 25.63 0.08
CA PHE A 226 -4.99 26.42 -0.45
C PHE A 226 -5.04 26.31 -1.98
N PRO A 227 -6.19 25.91 -2.55
CA PRO A 227 -6.38 25.91 -4.00
C PRO A 227 -6.11 27.28 -4.58
N ASP A 228 -5.18 27.35 -5.53
CA ASP A 228 -4.98 28.56 -6.30
C ASP A 228 -6.20 28.76 -7.21
N LYS A 229 -6.98 29.82 -6.95
CA LYS A 229 -8.21 30.09 -7.71
C LYS A 229 -7.94 30.31 -9.20
N SER A 230 -6.71 30.66 -9.58
CA SER A 230 -6.30 30.92 -10.97
C SER A 230 -5.94 29.64 -11.75
N LEU A 231 -5.35 28.63 -11.09
CA LEU A 231 -4.90 27.40 -11.74
C LEU A 231 -6.04 26.39 -11.95
N GLY A 232 -7.12 26.49 -11.17
CA GLY A 232 -8.30 25.64 -11.33
C GLY A 232 -8.12 24.21 -10.79
N LYS A 233 -8.87 23.26 -11.35
CA LYS A 233 -8.89 21.86 -10.92
C LYS A 233 -8.83 20.93 -12.13
N ALA A 234 -8.21 19.77 -11.95
CA ALA A 234 -8.26 18.68 -12.90
C ALA A 234 -9.29 17.64 -12.45
N VAL A 235 -10.18 17.26 -13.36
CA VAL A 235 -11.20 16.22 -13.14
C VAL A 235 -10.90 15.06 -14.11
N PRO A 236 -10.15 14.03 -13.69
CA PRO A 236 -9.88 12.89 -14.53
C PRO A 236 -11.10 11.96 -14.58
N TYR A 237 -11.67 11.76 -15.76
CA TYR A 237 -12.71 10.77 -16.02
C TYR A 237 -12.13 9.61 -16.81
N GLY A 238 -12.19 8.41 -16.23
CA GLY A 238 -11.58 7.22 -16.81
C GLY A 238 -12.60 6.35 -17.56
N VAL A 239 -12.15 5.81 -18.69
CA VAL A 239 -12.84 4.77 -19.46
C VAL A 239 -11.86 3.63 -19.68
N TYR A 240 -12.05 2.52 -18.98
CA TYR A 240 -11.17 1.35 -19.01
C TYR A 240 -11.79 0.21 -19.83
N ASP A 241 -11.10 -0.23 -20.88
CA ASP A 241 -11.49 -1.37 -21.70
C ASP A 241 -11.17 -2.69 -20.98
N LEU A 242 -12.23 -3.44 -20.63
CA LEU A 242 -12.13 -4.69 -19.86
C LEU A 242 -11.51 -5.86 -20.65
N LYS A 243 -11.35 -5.74 -21.97
CA LYS A 243 -10.79 -6.76 -22.85
C LYS A 243 -9.34 -6.48 -23.21
N HIS A 244 -9.01 -5.24 -23.59
CA HIS A 244 -7.69 -4.91 -24.13
C HIS A 244 -6.70 -4.38 -23.08
N ASN A 245 -7.10 -4.22 -21.83
CA ASN A 245 -6.27 -3.61 -20.78
C ASN A 245 -5.74 -2.23 -21.19
N GLU A 246 -6.60 -1.44 -21.83
CA GLU A 246 -6.29 -0.10 -22.34
C GLU A 246 -7.28 0.89 -21.72
N ALA A 247 -6.82 2.09 -21.37
CA ALA A 247 -7.64 3.12 -20.77
C ALA A 247 -7.54 4.45 -21.52
N GLY A 248 -8.69 5.09 -21.72
CA GLY A 248 -8.76 6.51 -22.06
C GLY A 248 -9.12 7.33 -20.83
N VAL A 249 -8.40 8.43 -20.58
CA VAL A 249 -8.69 9.36 -19.48
C VAL A 249 -8.86 10.76 -20.04
N SER A 250 -10.07 11.31 -19.90
CA SER A 250 -10.36 12.71 -20.19
C SER A 250 -10.09 13.54 -18.94
N ILE A 251 -9.30 14.60 -19.06
CA ILE A 251 -9.00 15.52 -17.96
C ILE A 251 -9.82 16.79 -18.17
N GLY A 252 -10.94 16.89 -17.47
CA GLY A 252 -11.82 18.05 -17.52
C GLY A 252 -11.31 19.18 -16.63
N ILE A 253 -11.53 20.41 -17.08
CA ILE A 253 -11.17 21.64 -16.33
C ILE A 253 -12.35 22.23 -15.53
N SER A 254 -13.56 21.72 -15.75
CA SER A 254 -14.81 22.26 -15.22
C SER A 254 -15.48 21.30 -14.22
N HIS A 255 -16.73 20.90 -14.48
CA HIS A 255 -17.51 20.08 -13.57
C HIS A 255 -17.61 18.64 -14.03
N ASP A 256 -17.64 17.73 -13.05
CA ASP A 256 -18.00 16.34 -13.28
C ASP A 256 -19.52 16.24 -13.45
N THR A 257 -20.00 16.29 -14.69
CA THR A 257 -21.41 16.20 -15.08
C THR A 257 -21.66 14.96 -15.94
N ALA A 258 -22.93 14.58 -16.10
CA ALA A 258 -23.31 13.50 -17.00
C ALA A 258 -22.85 13.74 -18.45
N GLU A 259 -22.86 15.00 -18.91
CA GLU A 259 -22.35 15.40 -20.24
C GLU A 259 -20.84 15.16 -20.37
N PHE A 260 -20.07 15.47 -19.32
CA PHE A 260 -18.64 15.18 -19.31
C PHE A 260 -18.38 13.67 -19.34
N ALA A 261 -19.14 12.89 -18.56
CA ALA A 261 -19.04 11.44 -18.55
C ALA A 261 -19.31 10.82 -19.93
N THR A 262 -20.40 11.22 -20.61
CA THR A 262 -20.70 10.72 -21.97
C THR A 262 -19.73 11.25 -23.02
N ALA A 263 -19.22 12.47 -22.88
CA ALA A 263 -18.17 13.01 -23.72
C ALA A 263 -16.85 12.22 -23.58
N ALA A 264 -16.50 11.77 -22.38
CA ALA A 264 -15.35 10.90 -22.16
C ALA A 264 -15.52 9.54 -22.85
N ILE A 265 -16.69 8.92 -22.77
CA ILE A 265 -17.00 7.67 -23.48
C ILE A 265 -16.94 7.86 -25.00
N ARG A 266 -17.53 8.94 -25.52
CA ARG A 266 -17.46 9.32 -26.93
C ARG A 266 -16.02 9.48 -27.40
N ARG A 267 -15.19 10.17 -26.60
CA ARG A 267 -13.77 10.40 -26.91
C ARG A 267 -12.98 9.11 -26.94
N TRP A 268 -13.16 8.24 -25.94
CA TRP A 268 -12.56 6.91 -25.91
C TRP A 268 -12.97 6.10 -27.16
N TRP A 269 -14.25 6.10 -27.53
CA TRP A 269 -14.73 5.38 -28.71
C TRP A 269 -14.06 5.89 -30.00
N ARG A 270 -14.02 7.21 -30.21
CA ARG A 270 -13.42 7.81 -31.42
C ARG A 270 -11.91 7.58 -31.51
N ARG A 271 -11.19 7.59 -30.39
CA ARG A 271 -9.72 7.51 -30.36
C ARG A 271 -9.20 6.07 -30.36
N LEU A 272 -9.87 5.19 -29.60
CA LEU A 272 -9.41 3.83 -29.31
C LEU A 272 -10.45 2.79 -29.75
N GLY A 273 -11.67 2.86 -29.21
CA GLY A 273 -12.68 1.80 -29.34
C GLY A 273 -13.04 1.45 -30.79
N SER A 274 -13.28 2.44 -31.64
CA SER A 274 -13.68 2.26 -33.04
C SER A 274 -12.67 1.49 -33.90
N ARG A 275 -11.38 1.53 -33.54
CA ARG A 275 -10.32 0.77 -34.23
C ARG A 275 -10.24 -0.66 -33.73
N ARG A 276 -10.56 -0.90 -32.45
CA ARG A 276 -10.49 -2.22 -31.80
C ARG A 276 -11.73 -3.06 -32.06
N TYR A 277 -12.90 -2.43 -32.17
CA TYR A 277 -14.19 -3.09 -32.32
C TYR A 277 -14.81 -2.74 -33.66
N ARG A 278 -14.74 -3.66 -34.62
CA ARG A 278 -15.29 -3.48 -35.96
C ARG A 278 -16.81 -3.69 -35.93
N SER A 279 -17.56 -2.60 -36.07
CA SER A 279 -19.04 -2.60 -36.19
C SER A 279 -19.79 -3.31 -35.04
N PRO A 280 -19.55 -3.00 -33.76
CA PRO A 280 -20.31 -3.59 -32.67
C PRO A 280 -21.76 -3.10 -32.68
N ARG A 281 -22.69 -3.95 -32.26
CA ARG A 281 -24.10 -3.58 -32.12
C ARG A 281 -24.42 -2.99 -30.74
N ARG A 282 -23.52 -3.21 -29.78
CA ARG A 282 -23.74 -2.91 -28.37
C ARG A 282 -22.43 -2.51 -27.68
N LEU A 283 -22.56 -1.59 -26.72
CA LEU A 283 -21.51 -1.20 -25.78
C LEU A 283 -22.01 -1.46 -24.36
N LEU A 284 -21.32 -2.33 -23.63
CA LEU A 284 -21.58 -2.55 -22.21
C LEU A 284 -20.76 -1.58 -21.36
N ILE A 285 -21.43 -0.91 -20.42
CA ILE A 285 -20.87 0.09 -19.52
C ILE A 285 -21.10 -0.38 -18.09
N THR A 286 -20.03 -0.61 -17.33
CA THR A 286 -20.10 -0.84 -15.88
C THR A 286 -19.70 0.44 -15.14
N ALA A 287 -20.55 0.91 -14.24
CA ALA A 287 -20.38 2.19 -13.57
C ALA A 287 -20.79 2.13 -12.10
N ASP A 288 -20.33 3.08 -11.30
CA ASP A 288 -20.85 3.25 -9.95
C ASP A 288 -22.25 3.88 -9.99
N SER A 289 -22.98 3.80 -8.88
CA SER A 289 -24.35 4.34 -8.77
C SER A 289 -24.40 5.82 -8.35
N GLY A 290 -23.27 6.51 -8.25
CA GLY A 290 -23.16 7.86 -7.67
C GLY A 290 -22.70 8.93 -8.66
N GLY A 291 -22.88 10.21 -8.32
CA GLY A 291 -22.30 11.32 -9.10
C GLY A 291 -22.86 11.47 -10.52
N SER A 292 -21.98 11.79 -11.47
CA SER A 292 -22.32 12.16 -12.86
C SER A 292 -22.92 11.03 -13.68
N ASN A 293 -22.61 9.78 -13.37
CA ASN A 293 -23.11 8.58 -14.05
C ASN A 293 -24.20 7.86 -13.22
N SER A 294 -24.82 8.52 -12.24
CA SER A 294 -25.87 7.87 -11.43
C SER A 294 -27.10 7.50 -12.28
N PRO A 295 -27.68 6.29 -12.08
CA PRO A 295 -28.87 5.86 -12.81
C PRO A 295 -30.12 6.71 -12.52
N ARG A 296 -30.10 7.49 -11.43
CA ARG A 296 -31.20 8.37 -11.02
C ARG A 296 -31.15 9.73 -11.72
N THR A 297 -30.02 10.07 -12.35
CA THR A 297 -29.81 11.37 -12.96
C THR A 297 -30.49 11.42 -14.33
N ARG A 298 -31.49 12.29 -14.49
CA ARG A 298 -32.20 12.47 -15.77
C ARG A 298 -31.27 12.85 -16.91
N LEU A 299 -30.31 13.74 -16.62
CA LEU A 299 -29.28 14.16 -17.58
C LEU A 299 -28.41 13.00 -18.05
N TRP A 300 -28.09 12.04 -17.17
CA TRP A 300 -27.34 10.85 -17.54
C TRP A 300 -28.11 10.01 -18.56
N LEU A 301 -29.39 9.76 -18.32
CA LEU A 301 -30.23 8.99 -19.25
C LEU A 301 -30.39 9.67 -20.61
N THR A 302 -30.59 11.00 -20.63
CA THR A 302 -30.72 11.75 -21.89
C THR A 302 -29.40 11.85 -22.66
N GLU A 303 -28.27 12.02 -21.97
CA GLU A 303 -26.96 12.05 -22.62
C GLU A 303 -26.55 10.66 -23.14
N LEU A 304 -26.92 9.58 -22.43
CA LEU A 304 -26.80 8.23 -22.96
C LEU A 304 -27.64 8.02 -24.21
N GLN A 305 -28.86 8.57 -24.28
CA GLN A 305 -29.67 8.51 -25.50
C GLN A 305 -28.97 9.18 -26.67
N ARG A 306 -28.46 10.40 -26.48
CA ARG A 306 -27.71 11.12 -27.52
C ARG A 306 -26.47 10.35 -27.97
N LEU A 307 -25.75 9.75 -27.02
CA LEU A 307 -24.59 8.92 -27.32
C LEU A 307 -24.99 7.64 -28.07
N ALA A 308 -26.06 6.96 -27.68
CA ALA A 308 -26.57 5.79 -28.37
C ALA A 308 -26.93 6.12 -29.82
N ASP A 309 -27.63 7.25 -30.04
CA ASP A 309 -27.99 7.75 -31.36
C ASP A 309 -26.76 8.07 -32.21
N GLU A 310 -25.74 8.72 -31.63
CA GLU A 310 -24.51 9.05 -32.35
C GLU A 310 -23.73 7.79 -32.76
N LEU A 311 -23.56 6.86 -31.82
CA LEU A 311 -22.79 5.64 -32.04
C LEU A 311 -23.57 4.59 -32.86
N GLN A 312 -24.89 4.73 -32.94
CA GLN A 312 -25.81 3.72 -33.48
C GLN A 312 -25.63 2.36 -32.82
N MET A 313 -25.49 2.36 -31.49
CA MET A 313 -25.27 1.17 -30.66
C MET A 313 -26.27 1.13 -29.52
N ILE A 314 -26.64 -0.08 -29.12
CA ILE A 314 -27.35 -0.28 -27.87
C ILE A 314 -26.35 -0.04 -26.72
N LEU A 315 -26.63 0.94 -25.87
CA LEU A 315 -25.83 1.16 -24.66
C LEU A 315 -26.44 0.37 -23.52
N GLU A 316 -25.76 -0.69 -23.09
CA GLU A 316 -26.16 -1.48 -21.93
C GLU A 316 -25.39 -0.98 -20.72
N VAL A 317 -26.08 -0.56 -19.67
CA VAL A 317 -25.47 -0.05 -18.45
C VAL A 317 -25.78 -0.98 -17.29
N CYS A 318 -24.74 -1.34 -16.53
CA CYS A 318 -24.86 -2.11 -15.29
C CYS A 318 -24.16 -1.35 -14.15
N HIS A 319 -24.94 -0.89 -13.17
CA HIS A 319 -24.40 -0.18 -12.03
C HIS A 319 -24.00 -1.12 -10.89
N PHE A 320 -22.90 -0.80 -10.22
CA PHE A 320 -22.53 -1.40 -8.95
C PHE A 320 -23.44 -0.87 -7.82
N PRO A 321 -23.84 -1.70 -6.85
CA PRO A 321 -24.65 -1.26 -5.72
C PRO A 321 -24.01 -0.09 -4.95
N PRO A 322 -24.79 0.77 -4.28
CA PRO A 322 -24.24 1.83 -3.43
C PRO A 322 -23.22 1.29 -2.40
N GLY A 323 -22.12 2.02 -2.17
CA GLY A 323 -21.06 1.59 -1.25
C GLY A 323 -20.24 0.41 -1.76
N THR A 324 -20.18 0.21 -3.08
CA THR A 324 -19.36 -0.86 -3.68
C THR A 324 -18.39 -0.36 -4.74
N SER A 325 -18.08 0.94 -4.76
CA SER A 325 -17.18 1.58 -5.75
C SER A 325 -15.82 0.90 -5.87
N LYS A 326 -15.27 0.41 -4.75
CA LYS A 326 -14.03 -0.40 -4.74
C LYS A 326 -14.09 -1.63 -5.66
N TRP A 327 -15.26 -2.19 -5.93
CA TRP A 327 -15.39 -3.38 -6.77
C TRP A 327 -15.46 -3.05 -8.26
N ASN A 328 -15.60 -1.77 -8.61
CA ASN A 328 -15.50 -1.31 -9.98
C ASN A 328 -14.07 -1.53 -10.49
N LYS A 329 -13.95 -2.15 -11.67
CA LYS A 329 -12.64 -2.62 -12.16
C LYS A 329 -11.65 -1.49 -12.41
N ILE A 330 -12.14 -0.33 -12.86
CA ILE A 330 -11.33 0.86 -13.12
C ILE A 330 -10.55 1.34 -11.88
N GLU A 331 -11.10 1.19 -10.67
CA GLU A 331 -10.43 1.61 -9.43
C GLU A 331 -9.12 0.84 -9.23
N HIS A 332 -9.16 -0.47 -9.44
CA HIS A 332 -8.03 -1.37 -9.21
C HIS A 332 -7.17 -1.61 -10.44
N ARG A 333 -7.66 -1.33 -11.65
CA ARG A 333 -6.94 -1.55 -12.92
C ARG A 333 -6.36 -0.26 -13.51
N LEU A 334 -6.88 0.90 -13.14
CA LEU A 334 -6.45 2.19 -13.69
C LEU A 334 -6.06 3.17 -12.59
N PHE A 335 -7.01 3.52 -11.71
CA PHE A 335 -6.82 4.63 -10.77
C PHE A 335 -5.78 4.37 -9.70
N CYS A 336 -5.61 3.13 -9.26
CA CYS A 336 -4.55 2.75 -8.33
C CYS A 336 -3.14 3.00 -8.93
N HIS A 337 -2.97 2.76 -10.23
CA HIS A 337 -1.70 2.96 -10.94
C HIS A 337 -1.44 4.44 -11.22
N ILE A 338 -2.48 5.19 -11.62
CA ILE A 338 -2.38 6.65 -11.75
C ILE A 338 -2.00 7.29 -10.40
N THR A 339 -2.66 6.90 -9.31
CA THR A 339 -2.31 7.41 -7.96
C THR A 339 -0.87 7.07 -7.60
N ARG A 340 -0.38 5.87 -7.94
CA ARG A 340 1.00 5.48 -7.70
C ARG A 340 1.98 6.35 -8.51
N ASN A 341 1.65 6.67 -9.77
CA ASN A 341 2.50 7.49 -10.62
C ASN A 341 2.58 8.96 -10.16
N TRP A 342 1.54 9.46 -9.49
CA TRP A 342 1.51 10.83 -8.94
C TRP A 342 2.26 11.00 -7.61
N GLN A 343 2.69 9.90 -6.97
CA GLN A 343 3.23 9.93 -5.62
C GLN A 343 4.45 10.85 -5.50
N GLY A 344 4.33 11.90 -4.69
CA GLY A 344 5.41 12.84 -4.41
C GLY A 344 5.75 13.81 -5.55
N ILE A 345 4.88 13.92 -6.57
CA ILE A 345 5.03 14.87 -7.67
C ILE A 345 3.94 15.96 -7.52
N PRO A 346 4.29 17.25 -7.44
CA PRO A 346 3.31 18.33 -7.44
C PRO A 346 2.62 18.42 -8.81
N LEU A 347 1.29 18.59 -8.80
CA LEU A 347 0.49 18.72 -10.02
C LEU A 347 0.33 20.20 -10.37
N GLU A 348 1.43 20.83 -10.79
CA GLU A 348 1.48 22.28 -10.98
C GLU A 348 0.62 22.76 -12.16
N THR A 349 0.56 21.97 -13.24
CA THR A 349 -0.17 22.31 -14.47
C THR A 349 -0.99 21.13 -15.01
N LEU A 350 -1.93 21.42 -15.91
CA LEU A 350 -2.73 20.40 -16.60
C LEU A 350 -1.86 19.50 -17.47
N GLU A 351 -0.81 20.03 -18.09
CA GLU A 351 0.13 19.27 -18.91
C GLU A 351 0.86 18.22 -18.06
N ILE A 352 1.24 18.56 -16.82
CA ILE A 352 1.84 17.60 -15.89
C ILE A 352 0.84 16.49 -15.58
N VAL A 353 -0.42 16.83 -15.31
CA VAL A 353 -1.48 15.83 -15.06
C VAL A 353 -1.66 14.91 -16.26
N VAL A 354 -1.79 15.47 -17.47
CA VAL A 354 -1.92 14.70 -18.73
C VAL A 354 -0.72 13.79 -18.93
N SER A 355 0.50 14.31 -18.78
CA SER A 355 1.74 13.57 -18.96
C SER A 355 1.90 12.43 -17.95
N LEU A 356 1.59 12.68 -16.67
CA LEU A 356 1.66 11.66 -15.63
C LEU A 356 0.58 10.59 -15.79
N ILE A 357 -0.64 10.95 -16.21
CA ILE A 357 -1.66 9.94 -16.50
C ILE A 357 -1.22 9.11 -17.72
N GLY A 358 -0.81 9.77 -18.80
CA GLY A 358 -0.43 9.11 -20.06
C GLY A 358 0.82 8.23 -19.96
N SER A 359 1.71 8.51 -19.01
CA SER A 359 2.89 7.67 -18.74
C SER A 359 2.60 6.48 -17.81
N THR A 360 1.37 6.33 -17.34
CA THR A 360 1.00 5.22 -16.46
C THR A 360 1.02 3.91 -17.25
N THR A 361 1.93 3.01 -16.90
CA THR A 361 2.05 1.67 -17.48
C THR A 361 2.24 0.62 -16.40
N THR A 362 1.94 -0.65 -16.70
CA THR A 362 2.15 -1.77 -15.77
C THR A 362 2.88 -2.92 -16.46
N GLN A 363 3.48 -3.81 -15.65
CA GLN A 363 4.09 -5.04 -16.16
C GLN A 363 3.09 -5.96 -16.87
N GLU A 364 1.81 -5.84 -16.53
CA GLU A 364 0.70 -6.56 -17.15
C GLU A 364 0.24 -5.92 -18.47
N GLY A 365 0.93 -4.88 -18.95
CA GLY A 365 0.69 -4.24 -20.24
C GLY A 365 -0.46 -3.22 -20.25
N LEU A 366 -0.79 -2.60 -19.10
CA LEU A 366 -1.76 -1.51 -19.09
C LEU A 366 -1.22 -0.33 -19.91
N GLU A 367 -1.99 0.14 -20.89
CA GLU A 367 -1.72 1.35 -21.65
C GLU A 367 -2.77 2.42 -21.32
N VAL A 368 -2.32 3.63 -20.94
CA VAL A 368 -3.19 4.73 -20.55
C VAL A 368 -2.99 5.91 -21.48
N HIS A 369 -4.07 6.36 -22.12
CA HIS A 369 -4.08 7.55 -22.97
C HIS A 369 -4.80 8.69 -22.26
N ALA A 370 -4.12 9.82 -22.12
CA ALA A 370 -4.64 11.01 -21.45
C ALA A 370 -4.94 12.12 -22.46
N TRP A 371 -6.11 12.77 -22.33
CA TRP A 371 -6.48 13.90 -23.18
C TRP A 371 -7.10 15.02 -22.36
N LEU A 372 -6.67 16.25 -22.63
CA LEU A 372 -7.30 17.44 -22.06
C LEU A 372 -8.70 17.64 -22.66
N ASP A 373 -9.68 17.90 -21.80
CA ASP A 373 -11.02 18.32 -22.17
C ASP A 373 -11.26 19.75 -21.67
N SER A 374 -11.12 20.71 -22.59
CA SER A 374 -11.26 22.14 -22.32
C SER A 374 -12.71 22.62 -22.35
N GLU A 375 -13.67 21.73 -22.59
CA GLU A 375 -15.09 22.08 -22.64
C GLU A 375 -15.62 22.48 -21.26
N ALA A 376 -16.54 23.45 -21.26
CA ALA A 376 -17.20 23.93 -20.06
C ALA A 376 -18.51 23.16 -19.84
N TYR A 377 -18.58 22.39 -18.76
CA TYR A 377 -19.79 21.67 -18.36
C TYR A 377 -20.48 22.38 -17.20
N GLU A 378 -21.70 22.85 -17.43
CA GLU A 378 -22.49 23.58 -16.45
C GLU A 378 -23.21 22.64 -15.47
N LYS A 379 -23.33 23.07 -14.22
CA LYS A 379 -24.12 22.35 -13.22
C LYS A 379 -25.57 22.78 -13.28
N GLY A 380 -26.46 21.87 -12.88
CA GLY A 380 -27.86 22.20 -12.66
C GLY A 380 -28.71 22.30 -13.93
N ARG A 381 -28.19 21.80 -15.07
CA ARG A 381 -28.99 21.63 -16.29
C ARG A 381 -30.24 20.80 -15.98
N LYS A 382 -31.40 21.42 -16.15
CA LYS A 382 -32.69 20.76 -15.94
C LYS A 382 -33.07 20.01 -17.22
N VAL A 383 -33.51 18.77 -17.04
CA VAL A 383 -34.06 17.94 -18.11
C VAL A 383 -35.57 17.89 -17.92
N SER A 384 -36.30 18.35 -18.93
CA SER A 384 -37.77 18.34 -18.94
C SER A 384 -38.34 16.92 -18.95
N ASP A 385 -39.62 16.77 -18.60
CA ASP A 385 -40.33 15.48 -18.71
C ASP A 385 -40.47 15.00 -20.15
N GLN A 386 -40.60 15.94 -21.09
CA GLN A 386 -40.60 15.65 -22.52
C GLN A 386 -39.27 15.02 -22.95
N GLU A 387 -38.14 15.66 -22.66
CA GLU A 387 -36.81 15.13 -23.02
C GLU A 387 -36.54 13.76 -22.40
N LEU A 388 -36.99 13.52 -21.17
CA LEU A 388 -36.82 12.22 -20.52
C LEU A 388 -37.72 11.15 -21.14
N SER A 389 -38.94 11.51 -21.56
CA SER A 389 -39.88 10.58 -22.20
C SER A 389 -39.40 10.08 -23.57
N GLU A 390 -38.55 10.86 -24.24
CA GLU A 390 -37.92 10.48 -25.52
C GLU A 390 -36.77 9.45 -25.36
N VAL A 391 -36.36 9.15 -24.13
CA VAL A 391 -35.31 8.14 -23.89
C VAL A 391 -35.88 6.74 -24.11
N HIS A 392 -35.35 6.03 -25.10
CA HIS A 392 -35.70 4.66 -25.45
C HIS A 392 -35.01 3.66 -24.50
N ILE A 393 -35.39 3.72 -23.22
CA ILE A 393 -34.82 2.88 -22.15
C ILE A 393 -35.62 1.59 -21.95
N LYS A 394 -34.92 0.46 -22.01
CA LYS A 394 -35.42 -0.85 -21.64
C LYS A 394 -34.76 -1.31 -20.35
N ARG A 395 -35.52 -1.30 -19.24
CA ARG A 395 -35.02 -1.76 -17.94
C ARG A 395 -35.00 -3.28 -17.86
N ASN A 396 -33.97 -3.82 -17.22
CA ASN A 396 -33.86 -5.26 -16.97
C ASN A 396 -34.90 -5.71 -15.93
N LYS A 397 -35.33 -6.98 -16.00
CA LYS A 397 -36.19 -7.58 -14.98
C LYS A 397 -35.49 -7.68 -13.62
N PHE A 398 -34.17 -7.88 -13.63
CA PHE A 398 -33.33 -7.94 -12.45
C PHE A 398 -32.66 -6.58 -12.20
N HIS A 399 -33.03 -5.92 -11.10
CA HIS A 399 -32.58 -4.56 -10.74
C HIS A 399 -32.62 -3.59 -11.92
N GLY A 400 -33.80 -3.33 -12.48
CA GLY A 400 -33.98 -2.44 -13.63
C GLY A 400 -33.53 -0.99 -13.39
N GLU A 401 -33.40 -0.60 -12.13
CA GLU A 401 -32.82 0.65 -11.65
C GLU A 401 -31.28 0.68 -11.77
N TRP A 402 -30.62 -0.47 -11.83
CA TRP A 402 -29.17 -0.59 -12.01
C TRP A 402 -28.78 -1.17 -13.38
N ASN A 403 -29.69 -1.91 -14.01
CA ASN A 403 -29.43 -2.65 -15.23
C ASN A 403 -30.45 -2.23 -16.30
N TYR A 404 -30.00 -1.55 -17.34
CA TYR A 404 -30.88 -1.09 -18.40
C TYR A 404 -30.14 -0.95 -19.74
N GLU A 405 -30.90 -0.92 -20.81
CA GLU A 405 -30.43 -0.70 -22.17
C GLU A 405 -31.02 0.61 -22.69
N VAL A 406 -30.20 1.46 -23.30
CA VAL A 406 -30.65 2.62 -24.06
C VAL A 406 -30.48 2.29 -25.54
N HIS A 407 -31.58 2.25 -26.26
CA HIS A 407 -31.60 1.90 -27.67
C HIS A 407 -31.43 3.15 -28.54
N PRO A 408 -30.65 3.08 -29.64
CA PRO A 408 -30.55 4.21 -30.56
C PRO A 408 -31.92 4.48 -31.20
N ARG A 409 -32.27 5.75 -31.32
CA ARG A 409 -33.41 6.19 -32.11
C ARG A 409 -33.09 5.99 -33.60
N PRO A 410 -34.10 5.68 -34.44
CA PRO A 410 -33.90 5.60 -35.87
C PRO A 410 -33.32 6.91 -36.38
N LYS A 411 -32.29 6.85 -37.24
CA LYS A 411 -31.85 8.07 -37.93
C LYS A 411 -33.05 8.60 -38.73
N PRO A 412 -33.35 9.91 -38.67
CA PRO A 412 -34.34 10.47 -39.59
C PRO A 412 -33.87 10.14 -41.01
N SER A 413 -34.72 9.43 -41.75
CA SER A 413 -34.49 9.15 -43.16
C SER A 413 -34.38 10.49 -43.87
N ILE A 414 -33.18 10.83 -44.35
CA ILE A 414 -32.99 11.94 -45.27
C ILE A 414 -33.77 11.54 -46.53
N ARG A 415 -34.94 12.15 -46.74
CA ARG A 415 -35.68 12.07 -48.01
C ARG A 415 -35.06 13.02 -49.00
#